data_AF-A0AAV5NF15-F1
#
_entry.id   AF-A0AAV5NF15-F1
#
_cell.length_a   1.000
_cell.length_b   1.000
_cell.length_c   1.000
_cell.angle_alpha   90.00
_cell.angle_beta   90.00
_cell.angle_gamma   90.00
#
_symmetry.space_group_name_H-M   'P 1'
#
loop_
_entity.id
_entity.type
_entity.pdbx_description
1 polymer ?
#
loop_
_entity_poly.entity_id
_entity_poly.type
_entity_poly.pdbx_seq_one_letter_code
_entity_poly.pdbx_strand_id
1 'polypeptide(L)'
;MLIRLQSGFHFRRGIPVRFRPVLGKREIWHSLETLNRNLARTRACAMYGLTSQLFECISLAMSSSEETSSLNKAVETFQEAPSHI
;
A
#
# COMPACT_ATOMS: atom_id res chain seq x y z
N MET A 1 -17.25 15.59 -31.29
CA MET A 1 -16.22 16.63 -30.99
C MET A 1 -15.45 16.20 -29.76
N LEU A 2 -14.14 15.92 -29.86
CA LEU A 2 -13.30 15.66 -28.68
C LEU A 2 -12.67 16.96 -28.21
N ILE A 3 -12.89 17.30 -26.93
CA ILE A 3 -12.27 18.46 -26.28
C ILE A 3 -10.99 17.97 -25.59
N ARG A 4 -9.81 18.47 -25.99
CA ARG A 4 -8.58 18.28 -25.22
C ARG A 4 -8.62 19.18 -23.99
N LEU A 5 -8.92 18.59 -22.83
CA LEU A 5 -8.63 19.22 -21.55
C LEU A 5 -7.11 19.35 -21.40
N GLN A 6 -6.63 20.50 -20.91
CA GLN A 6 -5.21 20.64 -20.63
C GLN A 6 -4.78 19.57 -19.63
N SER A 7 -3.87 18.70 -20.06
CA SER A 7 -3.34 17.62 -19.24
C SER A 7 -2.46 18.25 -18.15
N GLY A 8 -2.99 18.25 -16.93
CA GLY A 8 -2.25 18.71 -15.74
C GLY A 8 -1.09 17.79 -15.39
N PHE A 9 -0.31 18.18 -14.38
CA PHE A 9 0.68 17.29 -13.80
C PHE A 9 0.01 16.13 -13.06
N HIS A 10 0.62 14.95 -13.10
CA HIS A 10 0.15 13.75 -12.42
C HIS A 10 1.23 13.18 -11.52
N PHE A 11 0.82 12.70 -10.35
CA PHE A 11 1.64 11.90 -9.47
C PHE A 11 1.40 10.42 -9.78
N ARG A 12 2.50 9.67 -9.93
CA ARG A 12 2.49 8.23 -10.15
C ARG A 12 3.51 7.58 -9.23
N ARG A 13 3.08 6.56 -8.48
CA ARG A 13 3.97 5.78 -7.61
C ARG A 13 3.66 4.30 -7.74
N GLY A 14 4.70 3.49 -7.98
CA GLY A 14 4.58 2.04 -7.97
C GLY A 14 4.32 1.51 -6.56
N ILE A 15 3.40 0.54 -6.44
CA ILE A 15 3.17 -0.18 -5.20
C ILE A 15 4.19 -1.33 -5.11
N PRO A 16 4.99 -1.39 -4.03
CA PRO A 16 5.91 -2.50 -3.77
C PRO A 16 5.23 -3.87 -3.86
N VAL A 17 5.92 -4.87 -4.40
CA VAL A 17 5.35 -6.21 -4.69
C VAL A 17 4.65 -6.82 -3.47
N ARG A 18 5.29 -6.71 -2.30
CA ARG A 18 4.77 -7.22 -1.02
C ARG A 18 3.41 -6.65 -0.60
N PHE A 19 3.07 -5.43 -1.05
CA PHE A 19 1.80 -4.79 -0.70
C PHE A 19 0.70 -5.01 -1.74
N ARG A 20 1.02 -5.59 -2.90
CA ARG A 20 0.05 -5.81 -3.98
C ARG A 20 -1.09 -6.76 -3.59
N PRO A 21 -0.87 -7.85 -2.83
CA PRO A 21 -1.97 -8.71 -2.37
C PRO A 21 -2.97 -7.97 -1.48
N VAL A 22 -2.47 -7.06 -0.62
CA VAL A 22 -3.31 -6.30 0.32
C VAL A 22 -4.05 -5.16 -0.37
N LEU A 23 -3.36 -4.39 -1.22
CA LEU A 23 -3.92 -3.20 -1.86
C LEU A 23 -4.69 -3.51 -3.16
N GLY A 24 -4.49 -4.69 -3.77
CA GLY A 24 -5.11 -5.08 -5.04
C GLY A 24 -4.71 -4.22 -6.25
N LYS A 25 -3.77 -3.29 -6.08
CA LYS A 25 -3.32 -2.34 -7.10
C LYS A 25 -1.82 -2.46 -7.32
N ARG A 26 -1.38 -2.14 -8.55
CA ARG A 26 0.05 -2.13 -8.91
C ARG A 26 0.68 -0.76 -8.73
N GLU A 27 -0.11 0.30 -8.83
CA GLU A 27 0.36 1.68 -8.80
C GLU A 27 -0.71 2.61 -8.23
N ILE A 28 -0.27 3.74 -7.69
CA ILE A 28 -1.08 4.87 -7.25
C ILE A 28 -0.94 5.96 -8.30
N TRP A 29 -2.07 6.41 -8.85
CA TRP A 29 -2.17 7.49 -9.82
C TRP A 29 -3.07 8.57 -9.26
N HIS A 30 -2.61 9.82 -9.28
CA HIS A 30 -3.39 10.96 -8.82
C HIS A 30 -3.10 12.19 -9.68
N SER A 31 -4.15 12.87 -10.15
CA SER A 31 -3.99 14.17 -10.81
C SER A 31 -3.58 15.20 -9.77
N LEU A 32 -2.60 16.04 -10.08
CA LEU A 32 -2.18 17.13 -9.20
C LEU A 32 -2.99 18.40 -9.45
N GLU A 33 -3.96 18.36 -10.37
CA GLU A 33 -4.93 19.44 -10.64
C GLU A 33 -4.29 20.82 -10.80
N THR A 34 -3.11 20.85 -11.42
CA THR A 34 -2.38 22.08 -11.66
C THR A 34 -1.51 21.96 -12.90
N LEU A 35 -1.32 23.11 -13.54
CA LEU A 35 -0.40 23.32 -14.66
C LEU A 35 0.86 24.07 -14.22
N ASN A 36 0.94 24.49 -12.95
CA ASN A 36 2.12 25.13 -12.40
C ASN A 36 3.10 24.07 -11.88
N ARG A 37 4.31 24.02 -12.46
CA ARG A 37 5.34 23.04 -12.14
C ARG A 37 5.79 23.07 -10.68
N ASN A 38 5.93 24.25 -10.08
CA ASN A 38 6.39 24.39 -8.70
C ASN A 38 5.32 23.88 -7.73
N LEU A 39 4.06 24.26 -7.96
CA LEU A 39 2.94 23.77 -7.16
C LEU A 39 2.75 22.26 -7.32
N ALA A 40 2.90 21.74 -8.55
CA ALA A 40 2.87 20.31 -8.82
C ALA A 40 3.96 19.57 -8.03
N ARG A 41 5.20 20.09 -8.01
CA ARG A 41 6.29 19.50 -7.24
C ARG A 41 5.98 19.45 -5.75
N THR A 42 5.46 20.54 -5.18
CA THR A 42 5.07 20.58 -3.76
C THR A 42 3.97 19.56 -3.45
N ARG A 43 2.92 19.49 -4.27
CA ARG A 43 1.84 18.51 -4.11
C ARG A 43 2.34 17.07 -4.27
N ALA A 44 3.20 16.81 -5.26
CA ALA A 44 3.81 15.50 -5.47
C ALA A 44 4.68 15.07 -4.28
N CYS A 45 5.43 16.00 -3.68
CA CYS A 45 6.23 15.73 -2.49
C CYS A 45 5.34 15.33 -1.30
N ALA A 46 4.25 16.08 -1.06
CA ALA A 46 3.28 15.75 -0.03
C ALA A 46 2.64 14.37 -0.25
N MET A 47 2.20 14.08 -1.49
CA MET A 47 1.65 12.77 -1.86
C MET A 47 2.66 11.64 -1.65
N TYR A 48 3.94 11.88 -1.97
CA TYR A 48 5.00 10.91 -1.72
C TYR A 48 5.17 10.61 -0.22
N GLY A 49 5.20 11.64 0.62
CA GLY A 49 5.25 11.48 2.07
C GLY A 49 4.08 10.65 2.63
N LEU A 50 2.85 11.02 2.27
CA LEU A 50 1.64 10.32 2.69
C LEU A 50 1.62 8.86 2.23
N THR A 51 1.98 8.61 0.97
CA THR A 51 2.02 7.24 0.45
C THR A 51 3.15 6.40 1.06
N SER A 52 4.23 7.03 1.56
CA SER A 52 5.29 6.32 2.28
C SER A 52 4.82 5.89 3.66
N GLN A 53 4.17 6.80 4.41
CA GLN A 53 3.58 6.48 5.72
C GLN A 53 2.53 5.38 5.59
N LEU A 54 1.68 5.43 4.55
CA LEU A 54 0.73 4.36 4.25
C LEU A 54 1.42 3.01 4.08
N PHE A 55 2.52 2.96 3.32
CA PHE A 55 3.27 1.72 3.13
C PHE A 55 3.94 1.22 4.41
N GLU A 56 4.40 2.10 5.29
CA GLU A 56 4.91 1.74 6.61
C GLU A 56 3.80 1.15 7.49
N CYS A 57 2.64 1.80 7.57
CA CYS A 57 1.49 1.30 8.32
C CYS A 57 1.02 -0.07 7.81
N ILE A 58 0.96 -0.27 6.49
CA ILE A 58 0.63 -1.57 5.90
C ILE A 58 1.68 -2.61 6.26
N SER A 59 2.96 -2.24 6.26
CA SER A 59 4.04 -3.13 6.68
C SER A 59 3.86 -3.59 8.13
N LEU A 60 3.57 -2.66 9.04
CA LEU A 60 3.34 -2.97 10.46
C LEU A 60 2.10 -3.86 10.66
N ALA A 61 1.01 -3.56 9.95
CA ALA A 61 -0.21 -4.36 10.01
C ALA A 61 0.01 -5.80 9.51
N MET A 62 0.79 -5.97 8.43
CA MET A 62 1.14 -7.30 7.92
C MET A 62 2.02 -8.07 8.89
N SER A 63 3.03 -7.43 9.51
CA SER A 63 3.87 -8.10 10.54
C SER A 63 3.05 -8.57 11.74
N SER A 64 2.09 -7.76 12.21
CA SER A 64 1.18 -8.19 13.29
C SER A 64 0.26 -9.35 12.88
N SER A 65 -0.15 -9.42 11.61
CA SER A 65 -0.97 -10.54 11.10
C SER A 65 -0.16 -11.83 10.90
N GLU A 66 1.12 -11.74 10.53
CA GLU A 66 2.00 -12.90 10.39
C GLU A 66 2.31 -13.52 11.76
N GLU A 67 2.50 -12.69 12.80
CA GLU A 67 2.68 -13.17 14.17
C GLU A 67 1.44 -13.88 14.71
N THR A 68 0.23 -13.35 14.47
CA THR A 68 -1.02 -14.01 14.89
C THR A 68 -1.31 -15.29 14.11
N SER A 69 -1.01 -15.34 12.81
CA SER A 69 -1.10 -16.58 12.03
C SER A 69 -0.10 -17.64 12.50
N SER A 70 1.11 -17.25 12.87
CA SER A 70 2.16 -18.15 13.36
C SER A 70 1.83 -18.68 14.75
N LEU A 71 1.27 -17.85 15.62
CA LEU A 71 0.74 -18.23 16.93
C LEU A 71 -0.43 -19.21 16.81
N ASN A 72 -1.40 -18.93 15.93
CA ASN A 72 -2.54 -19.83 15.73
C ASN A 72 -2.09 -21.20 15.21
N LYS A 73 -1.17 -21.26 14.24
CA LYS A 73 -0.58 -22.52 13.78
C LYS A 73 0.20 -23.25 14.87
N ALA A 74 0.95 -22.52 15.70
CA ALA A 74 1.65 -23.13 16.83
C ALA A 74 0.66 -23.71 17.84
N VAL A 75 -0.39 -22.97 18.19
CA VAL A 75 -1.46 -23.42 19.10
C VAL A 75 -2.19 -24.65 18.54
N GLU A 76 -2.52 -24.67 17.25
CA GLU A 76 -3.09 -25.85 16.57
C GLU A 76 -2.13 -27.04 16.63
N THR A 77 -0.83 -26.82 16.38
CA THR A 77 0.20 -27.87 16.48
C THR A 77 0.34 -28.43 17.91
N PHE A 78 0.11 -27.61 18.94
CA PHE A 78 0.10 -28.04 20.34
C PHE A 78 -1.21 -28.71 20.77
N GLN A 79 -2.33 -28.43 20.11
CA GLN A 79 -3.63 -29.04 20.37
C GLN A 79 -3.84 -30.37 19.64
N GLU A 80 -3.10 -30.61 18.55
CA GLU A 80 -3.18 -31.85 17.76
C GLU A 80 -2.40 -33.03 18.34
N ALA A 81 -1.77 -32.93 19.52
CA ALA A 81 -1.12 -34.08 20.16
C ALA A 81 -2.21 -35.01 20.73
N PRO A 82 -2.55 -36.13 20.07
CA PRO A 82 -3.57 -37.01 20.59
C PRO A 82 -2.93 -37.82 21.71
N SER A 83 -3.58 -37.78 22.86
CA SER A 83 -3.62 -38.88 23.81
C SER A 83 -4.02 -40.18 23.10
N HIS A 84 -3.07 -40.85 22.45
CA HIS A 84 -3.18 -42.27 22.12
C HIS A 84 -2.17 -43.02 22.99
N ILE A 85 -2.71 -43.47 24.12
CA ILE A 85 -2.50 -44.75 24.82
C ILE A 85 -1.23 -45.52 24.40
#